data_AF-V7HYU1-F1
#
_entry.id   AF-V7HYU1-F1
#
_cell.length_a   1.000
_cell.length_b   1.000
_cell.length_c   1.000
_cell.angle_alpha   90.00
_cell.angle_beta   90.00
_cell.angle_gamma   90.00
#
_symmetry.space_group_name_H-M   'P 1'
#
loop_
_entity.id
_entity.type
_entity.pdbx_description
1 polymer ?
#
loop_
_entity_poly.entity_id
_entity_poly.type
_entity_poly.pdbx_seq_one_letter_code
_entity_poly.pdbx_strand_id
1 'polypeptide(L)'
;MTLDDKEVKSMAEDELLELISKDQQALSEVVGILVNGKGAVRFKCDKAVRRLSEKDPILVYDHYDEIASLMASENSFLRWGSILTVSGLAAADTKRKFDRYLDLWLALLDSGQVVDSANMAGNAWKIVKARPDLEAAATRALLSIEHRTYYHKGEVSEECRLVAMGAALLSFLECFEDSSMKVEILAFAGRASHCPRKKTSSLAVKLLGRYEK
;
A
#
# COMPACT_ATOMS: atom_id res chain seq x y z
N MET A 1 -16.08 -17.84 -21.33
CA MET A 1 -15.00 -17.47 -22.26
C MET A 1 -13.74 -17.48 -21.43
N THR A 2 -12.65 -18.11 -21.88
CA THR A 2 -11.39 -18.12 -21.13
C THR A 2 -10.51 -17.00 -21.64
N LEU A 3 -10.28 -15.98 -20.82
CA LEU A 3 -9.40 -14.87 -21.12
C LEU A 3 -7.95 -15.34 -21.24
N ASP A 4 -7.35 -15.06 -22.40
CA ASP A 4 -5.92 -15.24 -22.63
C ASP A 4 -5.14 -13.91 -22.69
N ASP A 5 -3.81 -14.01 -22.75
CA ASP A 5 -2.91 -12.85 -22.81
C ASP A 5 -3.23 -11.93 -24.00
N LYS A 6 -3.69 -12.47 -25.14
CA LYS A 6 -3.96 -11.71 -26.36
C LYS A 6 -5.24 -10.91 -26.22
N GLU A 7 -6.28 -11.51 -25.65
CA GLU A 7 -7.54 -10.82 -25.36
C GLU A 7 -7.30 -9.67 -24.38
N VAL A 8 -6.69 -9.93 -23.23
CA VAL A 8 -6.37 -8.90 -22.22
C VAL A 8 -5.47 -7.80 -22.80
N LYS A 9 -4.51 -8.16 -23.66
CA LYS A 9 -3.63 -7.17 -24.31
C LYS A 9 -4.42 -6.21 -25.21
N SER A 10 -5.44 -6.68 -25.89
CA SER A 10 -6.25 -5.87 -26.82
C SER A 10 -7.21 -4.91 -26.11
N MET A 11 -7.68 -5.25 -24.91
CA MET A 11 -8.63 -4.44 -24.15
C MET A 11 -8.02 -3.14 -23.62
N ALA A 12 -8.81 -2.07 -23.60
CA ALA A 12 -8.46 -0.88 -22.84
C ALA A 12 -8.50 -1.17 -21.33
N GLU A 13 -7.82 -0.34 -20.52
CA GLU A 13 -7.77 -0.57 -19.07
C GLU A 13 -9.13 -0.48 -18.39
N ASP A 14 -9.99 0.45 -18.84
CA ASP A 14 -11.33 0.63 -18.26
C ASP A 14 -12.29 -0.49 -18.73
N GLU A 15 -12.14 -1.01 -19.94
CA GLU A 15 -12.87 -2.18 -20.43
C GLU A 15 -12.53 -3.43 -19.63
N LEU A 16 -11.23 -3.66 -19.37
CA LEU A 16 -10.79 -4.77 -18.53
C LEU A 16 -11.35 -4.64 -17.11
N LEU A 17 -11.29 -3.45 -16.53
CA LEU A 17 -11.83 -3.18 -15.19
C LEU A 17 -13.35 -3.39 -15.12
N GLU A 18 -14.09 -2.99 -16.15
CA GLU A 18 -15.53 -3.20 -16.23
C GLU A 18 -15.89 -4.69 -16.40
N LEU A 19 -15.09 -5.44 -17.16
CA LEU A 19 -15.28 -6.88 -17.30
C LEU A 19 -15.09 -7.59 -15.96
N ILE A 20 -13.95 -7.38 -15.29
CA ILE A 20 -13.63 -8.09 -14.04
C ILE A 20 -14.52 -7.66 -12.85
N SER A 21 -15.23 -6.53 -12.95
CA SER A 21 -16.20 -6.12 -11.92
C SER A 21 -17.56 -6.80 -12.08
N LYS A 22 -17.84 -7.41 -13.23
CA LYS A 22 -19.13 -8.04 -13.55
C LYS A 22 -19.04 -9.56 -13.68
N ASP A 23 -17.84 -10.08 -13.97
CA ASP A 23 -17.61 -11.50 -14.23
C ASP A 23 -16.50 -12.06 -13.33
N GLN A 24 -16.89 -12.91 -12.39
CA GLN A 24 -15.98 -13.56 -11.43
C GLN A 24 -15.04 -14.57 -12.09
N GLN A 25 -15.47 -15.20 -13.18
CA GLN A 25 -14.60 -16.10 -13.94
C GLN A 25 -13.51 -15.29 -14.64
N ALA A 26 -13.88 -14.15 -15.25
CA ALA A 26 -12.92 -13.24 -15.86
C ALA A 26 -11.92 -12.67 -14.82
N LEU A 27 -12.40 -12.31 -13.62
CA LEU A 27 -11.53 -11.89 -12.52
C LEU A 27 -10.53 -13.00 -12.14
N SER A 28 -11.00 -14.24 -11.97
CA SER A 28 -10.15 -15.39 -11.64
C SER A 28 -9.06 -15.61 -12.69
N GLU A 29 -9.38 -15.47 -13.97
CA GLU A 29 -8.43 -15.61 -15.07
C GLU A 29 -7.40 -14.46 -15.09
N VAL A 30 -7.85 -13.23 -14.87
CA VAL A 30 -6.98 -12.05 -14.75
C VAL A 30 -6.03 -12.16 -13.56
N VAL A 31 -6.50 -12.68 -12.42
CA VAL A 31 -5.65 -12.99 -11.26
C VAL A 31 -4.65 -14.10 -11.62
N GLY A 32 -5.09 -15.14 -12.33
CA GLY A 32 -4.20 -16.20 -12.81
C GLY A 32 -3.05 -15.66 -13.68
N ILE A 33 -3.35 -14.73 -14.59
CA ILE A 33 -2.33 -14.04 -15.42
C ILE A 33 -1.45 -13.13 -14.56
N LEU A 34 -2.01 -12.42 -13.58
CA LEU A 34 -1.23 -11.59 -12.65
C LEU A 34 -0.21 -12.41 -11.85
N VAL A 35 -0.60 -13.59 -11.37
CA VAL A 35 0.23 -14.44 -10.52
C VAL A 35 1.27 -15.19 -11.35
N ASN A 36 0.87 -15.79 -12.48
CA ASN A 36 1.70 -16.74 -13.23
C ASN A 36 2.26 -16.18 -14.55
N GLY A 37 1.67 -15.11 -15.07
CA GLY A 37 2.01 -14.52 -16.37
C GLY A 37 3.32 -13.74 -16.37
N LYS A 38 3.63 -13.14 -17.52
CA LYS A 38 4.87 -12.37 -17.76
C LYS A 38 4.60 -11.14 -18.63
N GLY A 39 5.52 -10.19 -18.62
CA GLY A 39 5.51 -9.05 -19.53
C GLY A 39 4.38 -8.05 -19.30
N ALA A 40 4.05 -7.28 -20.32
CA ALA A 40 3.14 -6.12 -20.22
C ALA A 40 1.70 -6.48 -19.83
N VAL A 41 1.21 -7.66 -20.23
CA VAL A 41 -0.15 -8.12 -19.89
C VAL A 41 -0.27 -8.28 -18.38
N ARG A 42 0.72 -8.91 -17.74
CA ARG A 42 0.76 -9.08 -16.28
C ARG A 42 0.62 -7.75 -15.53
N PHE A 43 1.31 -6.69 -15.97
CA PHE A 43 1.21 -5.37 -15.34
C PHE A 43 -0.13 -4.68 -15.61
N LYS A 44 -0.77 -4.96 -16.76
CA LYS A 44 -2.13 -4.50 -17.02
C LYS A 44 -3.12 -5.17 -16.05
N CYS A 45 -2.99 -6.48 -15.84
CA CYS A 45 -3.78 -7.23 -14.85
C CYS A 45 -3.58 -6.68 -13.43
N ASP A 46 -2.33 -6.46 -13.01
CA ASP A 46 -2.00 -5.85 -11.71
C ASP A 46 -2.76 -4.53 -11.50
N LYS A 47 -2.69 -3.63 -12.48
CA LYS A 47 -3.35 -2.32 -12.40
C LYS A 47 -4.88 -2.45 -12.33
N ALA A 48 -5.48 -3.36 -13.09
CA ALA A 48 -6.92 -3.59 -13.07
C ALA A 48 -7.38 -4.16 -11.72
N VAL A 49 -6.73 -5.22 -11.23
CA VAL A 49 -7.03 -5.85 -9.94
C VAL A 49 -6.84 -4.87 -8.78
N ARG A 50 -5.75 -4.09 -8.80
CA ARG A 50 -5.51 -3.03 -7.81
C ARG A 50 -6.63 -2.00 -7.80
N ARG A 51 -7.03 -1.47 -8.96
CA ARG A 51 -8.15 -0.51 -9.07
C ARG A 51 -9.46 -1.10 -8.58
N LEU A 52 -9.72 -2.37 -8.86
CA LEU A 52 -10.92 -3.06 -8.37
C LEU A 52 -10.88 -3.21 -6.84
N SER A 53 -9.74 -3.59 -6.26
CA SER A 53 -9.60 -3.75 -4.80
C SER A 53 -9.87 -2.46 -4.01
N GLU A 54 -9.62 -1.29 -4.61
CA GLU A 54 -9.92 0.00 -3.98
C GLU A 54 -11.38 0.43 -4.15
N LYS A 55 -12.04 -0.01 -5.23
CA LYS A 55 -13.43 0.35 -5.55
C LYS A 55 -14.44 -0.59 -4.91
N ASP A 56 -14.21 -1.89 -5.01
CA ASP A 56 -15.06 -2.95 -4.51
C ASP A 56 -14.19 -4.12 -4.01
N PRO A 57 -13.65 -4.02 -2.78
CA PRO A 57 -12.73 -5.01 -2.25
C PRO A 57 -13.36 -6.40 -2.08
N ILE A 58 -14.68 -6.48 -1.94
CA ILE A 58 -15.40 -7.76 -1.72
C ILE A 58 -15.24 -8.66 -2.96
N LEU A 59 -15.31 -8.09 -4.16
CA LEU A 59 -15.19 -8.86 -5.41
C LEU A 59 -13.83 -9.55 -5.57
N VAL A 60 -12.77 -8.95 -5.03
CA VAL A 60 -11.38 -9.44 -5.16
C VAL A 60 -10.96 -10.33 -3.99
N TYR A 61 -11.70 -10.30 -2.88
CA TYR A 61 -11.27 -10.89 -1.61
C TYR A 61 -11.02 -12.40 -1.64
N ASP A 62 -11.72 -13.14 -2.51
CA ASP A 62 -11.50 -14.59 -2.64
C ASP A 62 -10.09 -14.91 -3.17
N HIS A 63 -9.48 -13.99 -3.93
CA HIS A 63 -8.12 -14.09 -4.46
C HIS A 63 -7.02 -13.52 -3.54
N TYR A 64 -7.37 -13.18 -2.29
CA TYR A 64 -6.46 -12.49 -1.37
C TYR A 64 -5.10 -13.18 -1.23
N ASP A 65 -5.08 -14.49 -0.95
CA ASP A 65 -3.83 -15.21 -0.64
C ASP A 65 -2.93 -15.31 -1.90
N GLU A 66 -3.53 -15.49 -3.07
CA GLU A 66 -2.83 -15.51 -4.36
C GLU A 66 -2.13 -14.16 -4.63
N ILE A 67 -2.88 -13.06 -4.45
CA ILE A 67 -2.36 -11.71 -4.63
C ILE A 67 -1.30 -11.39 -3.57
N ALA A 68 -1.57 -11.70 -2.29
CA ALA A 68 -0.68 -11.41 -1.18
C ALA A 68 0.65 -12.17 -1.27
N SER A 69 0.67 -13.35 -1.91
CA SER A 69 1.91 -14.08 -2.19
C SER A 69 2.93 -13.27 -3.00
N LEU A 70 2.45 -12.35 -3.85
CA LEU A 70 3.30 -11.49 -4.67
C LEU A 70 4.06 -10.42 -3.84
N MET A 71 3.70 -10.18 -2.57
CA MET A 71 4.49 -9.32 -1.67
C MET A 71 5.90 -9.87 -1.43
N ALA A 72 6.11 -11.18 -1.59
CA ALA A 72 7.41 -11.83 -1.50
C ALA A 72 8.14 -11.91 -2.86
N SER A 73 7.58 -11.34 -3.93
CA SER A 73 8.18 -11.39 -5.26
C SER A 73 9.51 -10.64 -5.33
N GLU A 74 10.50 -11.23 -6.02
CA GLU A 74 11.76 -10.55 -6.35
C GLU A 74 11.53 -9.36 -7.29
N ASN A 75 10.46 -9.40 -8.09
CA ASN A 75 10.09 -8.28 -8.95
C ASN A 75 9.40 -7.19 -8.11
N SER A 76 10.12 -6.09 -7.88
CA SER A 76 9.65 -4.99 -7.04
C SER A 76 8.33 -4.40 -7.52
N PHE A 77 8.07 -4.30 -8.84
CA PHE A 77 6.79 -3.76 -9.33
C PHE A 77 5.60 -4.62 -8.93
N LEU A 78 5.73 -5.94 -9.00
CA LEU A 78 4.68 -6.87 -8.57
C LEU A 78 4.50 -6.86 -7.06
N ARG A 79 5.62 -6.78 -6.33
CA ARG A 79 5.59 -6.61 -4.88
C ARG A 79 4.83 -5.35 -4.49
N TRP A 80 5.12 -4.21 -5.12
CA TRP A 80 4.42 -2.96 -4.87
C TRP A 80 2.94 -3.02 -5.25
N GLY A 81 2.61 -3.59 -6.41
CA GLY A 81 1.22 -3.78 -6.84
C GLY A 81 0.42 -4.63 -5.85
N SER A 82 1.03 -5.71 -5.34
CA SER A 82 0.48 -6.56 -4.29
C SER A 82 0.25 -5.81 -2.98
N ILE A 83 1.24 -5.05 -2.49
CA ILE A 83 1.12 -4.21 -1.29
C ILE A 83 -0.09 -3.28 -1.38
N LEU A 84 -0.23 -2.59 -2.52
CA LEU A 84 -1.32 -1.63 -2.73
C LEU A 84 -2.67 -2.33 -2.80
N THR A 85 -2.74 -3.49 -3.47
CA THR A 85 -3.95 -4.29 -3.61
C THR A 85 -4.39 -4.85 -2.27
N VAL A 86 -3.50 -5.49 -1.52
CA VAL A 86 -3.76 -6.03 -0.17
C VAL A 86 -4.24 -4.93 0.78
N SER A 87 -3.65 -3.74 0.70
CA SER A 87 -4.11 -2.59 1.47
C SER A 87 -5.53 -2.14 1.07
N GLY A 88 -5.89 -2.23 -0.22
CA GLY A 88 -7.26 -2.00 -0.70
C GLY A 88 -8.27 -3.02 -0.17
N LEU A 89 -7.86 -4.28 -0.05
CA LEU A 89 -8.70 -5.37 0.46
C LEU A 89 -8.97 -5.30 1.97
N ALA A 90 -8.31 -4.40 2.71
CA ALA A 90 -8.38 -4.33 4.16
C ALA A 90 -9.82 -4.29 4.69
N ALA A 91 -10.68 -3.47 4.07
CA ALA A 91 -12.07 -3.30 4.48
C ALA A 91 -12.94 -4.56 4.28
N ALA A 92 -12.53 -5.48 3.39
CA ALA A 92 -13.20 -6.76 3.16
C ALA A 92 -12.60 -7.91 3.99
N ASP A 93 -11.51 -7.68 4.75
CA ASP A 93 -10.75 -8.72 5.45
C ASP A 93 -11.40 -9.28 6.73
N THR A 94 -12.66 -9.66 6.61
CA THR A 94 -13.45 -10.25 7.70
C THR A 94 -12.91 -11.59 8.20
N LYS A 95 -12.18 -12.34 7.36
CA LYS A 95 -11.52 -13.60 7.73
C LYS A 95 -10.11 -13.41 8.28
N ARG A 96 -9.66 -12.16 8.47
CA ARG A 96 -8.35 -11.80 9.04
C ARG A 96 -7.17 -12.45 8.32
N LYS A 97 -7.23 -12.57 6.98
CA LYS A 97 -6.14 -13.11 6.16
C LYS A 97 -4.88 -12.26 6.29
N PHE A 98 -5.00 -10.96 6.56
CA PHE A 98 -3.86 -10.08 6.78
C PHE A 98 -2.96 -10.51 7.95
N ASP A 99 -3.51 -11.18 8.97
CA ASP A 99 -2.73 -11.62 10.14
C ASP A 99 -1.56 -12.54 9.73
N ARG A 100 -1.72 -13.31 8.64
CA ARG A 100 -0.66 -14.18 8.10
C ARG A 100 0.49 -13.41 7.43
N TYR A 101 0.23 -12.18 7.01
CA TYR A 101 1.16 -11.35 6.25
C TYR A 101 1.67 -10.15 7.06
N LEU A 102 1.22 -9.99 8.31
CA LEU A 102 1.61 -8.86 9.17
C LEU A 102 3.13 -8.78 9.35
N ASP A 103 3.80 -9.91 9.59
CA ASP A 103 5.26 -9.94 9.76
C ASP A 103 5.99 -9.54 8.47
N LEU A 104 5.53 -10.03 7.32
CA LEU A 104 6.06 -9.61 6.02
C LEU A 104 5.82 -8.12 5.77
N TRP A 105 4.66 -7.61 6.18
CA TRP A 105 4.31 -6.21 6.05
C TRP A 105 5.26 -5.32 6.86
N LEU A 106 5.51 -5.68 8.12
CA LEU A 106 6.44 -4.99 9.01
C LEU A 106 7.89 -5.07 8.50
N ALA A 107 8.31 -6.23 7.97
CA ALA A 107 9.64 -6.42 7.39
C ALA A 107 9.84 -5.54 6.14
N LEU A 108 8.84 -5.43 5.27
CA LEU A 108 8.92 -4.59 4.07
C LEU A 108 8.94 -3.09 4.41
N LEU A 109 8.21 -2.67 5.45
CA LEU A 109 8.32 -1.33 5.99
C LEU A 109 9.77 -1.03 6.44
N ASP A 110 10.48 -2.04 6.95
CA ASP A 110 11.85 -1.96 7.50
C ASP A 110 12.97 -2.40 6.55
N SER A 111 12.64 -2.65 5.28
CA SER A 111 13.57 -3.22 4.29
C SER A 111 14.79 -2.36 3.95
N GLY A 112 14.87 -1.12 4.45
CA GLY A 112 15.85 -0.11 4.02
C GLY A 112 15.64 0.38 2.57
N GLN A 113 14.66 -0.18 1.86
CA GLN A 113 14.28 0.23 0.51
C GLN A 113 13.14 1.24 0.57
N VAL A 114 13.41 2.47 0.12
CA VAL A 114 12.45 3.58 0.24
C VAL A 114 11.13 3.30 -0.46
N VAL A 115 11.15 2.60 -1.59
CA VAL A 115 9.92 2.37 -2.37
C VAL A 115 9.02 1.35 -1.68
N ASP A 116 9.60 0.28 -1.13
CA ASP A 116 8.87 -0.70 -0.32
C ASP A 116 8.27 0.00 0.92
N SER A 117 9.10 0.71 1.67
CA SER A 117 8.68 1.41 2.89
C SER A 117 7.65 2.51 2.63
N ALA A 118 7.80 3.31 1.57
CA ALA A 118 6.86 4.37 1.23
C ALA A 118 5.50 3.82 0.75
N ASN A 119 5.48 2.72 -0.02
CA ASN A 119 4.22 2.10 -0.43
C ASN A 119 3.46 1.52 0.76
N MET A 120 4.17 0.86 1.69
CA MET A 120 3.59 0.38 2.95
C MET A 120 3.09 1.54 3.81
N ALA A 121 3.96 2.51 4.07
CA ALA A 121 3.68 3.63 4.95
C ALA A 121 2.53 4.49 4.43
N GLY A 122 2.45 4.74 3.12
CA GLY A 122 1.41 5.58 2.51
C GLY A 122 0.03 4.92 2.40
N ASN A 123 -0.07 3.61 2.63
CA ASN A 123 -1.33 2.87 2.58
C ASN A 123 -1.71 2.22 3.93
N ALA A 124 -0.86 2.34 4.94
CA ALA A 124 -1.09 1.81 6.28
C ALA A 124 -2.42 2.27 6.88
N TRP A 125 -2.88 3.49 6.56
CA TRP A 125 -4.16 4.02 7.03
C TRP A 125 -5.36 3.14 6.64
N LYS A 126 -5.31 2.45 5.48
CA LYS A 126 -6.39 1.53 5.04
C LYS A 126 -6.49 0.34 5.98
N ILE A 127 -5.33 -0.21 6.38
CA ILE A 127 -5.26 -1.28 7.39
C ILE A 127 -5.74 -0.75 8.74
N VAL A 128 -5.25 0.39 9.20
CA VAL A 128 -5.62 0.98 10.50
C VAL A 128 -7.13 1.18 10.61
N LYS A 129 -7.77 1.74 9.58
CA LYS A 129 -9.23 1.95 9.57
C LYS A 129 -10.02 0.64 9.59
N ALA A 130 -9.55 -0.38 8.88
CA ALA A 130 -10.23 -1.68 8.83
C ALA A 130 -9.94 -2.57 10.05
N ARG A 131 -8.80 -2.34 10.73
CA ARG A 131 -8.28 -3.15 11.83
C ARG A 131 -7.85 -2.27 13.00
N PRO A 132 -8.81 -1.74 13.79
CA PRO A 132 -8.51 -0.94 14.97
C PRO A 132 -7.64 -1.68 16.00
N ASP A 133 -7.69 -3.03 16.03
CA ASP A 133 -6.82 -3.86 16.86
C ASP A 133 -5.33 -3.76 16.50
N LEU A 134 -5.00 -3.30 15.28
CA LEU A 134 -3.63 -3.08 14.81
C LEU A 134 -3.18 -1.62 14.88
N GLU A 135 -4.06 -0.68 15.22
CA GLU A 135 -3.79 0.77 15.15
C GLU A 135 -2.50 1.14 15.89
N ALA A 136 -2.39 0.82 17.18
CA ALA A 136 -1.24 1.20 17.99
C ALA A 136 0.08 0.56 17.51
N ALA A 137 0.03 -0.64 16.92
CA ALA A 137 1.21 -1.30 16.37
C ALA A 137 1.64 -0.64 15.05
N ALA A 138 0.69 -0.41 14.13
CA ALA A 138 0.93 0.25 12.87
C ALA A 138 1.43 1.70 13.07
N THR A 139 0.79 2.46 13.96
CA THR A 139 1.18 3.85 14.26
C THR A 139 2.60 3.92 14.82
N ARG A 140 2.98 3.05 15.76
CA ARG A 140 4.38 2.97 16.24
C ARG A 140 5.37 2.64 15.12
N ALA A 141 5.01 1.70 14.25
CA ALA A 141 5.85 1.33 13.12
C ALA A 141 6.05 2.53 12.16
N LEU A 142 4.99 3.29 11.86
CA LEU A 142 5.06 4.50 11.04
C LEU A 142 5.89 5.61 11.69
N LEU A 143 5.72 5.86 12.99
CA LEU A 143 6.49 6.87 13.73
C LEU A 143 8.00 6.55 13.69
N SER A 144 8.37 5.27 13.78
CA SER A 144 9.77 4.84 13.76
C SER A 144 10.51 5.12 12.44
N ILE A 145 9.81 5.43 11.35
CA ILE A 145 10.40 5.67 10.02
C ILE A 145 11.44 6.79 10.04
N GLU A 146 11.24 7.81 10.88
CA GLU A 146 12.21 8.91 10.99
C GLU A 146 13.58 8.46 11.54
N HIS A 147 13.66 7.29 12.16
CA HIS A 147 14.90 6.74 12.73
C HIS A 147 15.52 5.62 11.89
N ARG A 148 14.92 5.29 10.74
CA ARG A 148 15.38 4.19 9.88
C ARG A 148 16.47 4.63 8.92
N THR A 149 17.36 3.70 8.59
CA THR A 149 18.39 3.88 7.56
C THR A 149 17.86 3.39 6.22
N TYR A 150 17.92 4.27 5.21
CA TYR A 150 17.54 3.94 3.84
C TYR A 150 18.74 3.99 2.92
N TYR A 151 18.69 3.19 1.86
CA TYR A 151 19.78 3.10 0.88
C TYR A 151 19.33 3.55 -0.51
N HIS A 152 20.19 4.27 -1.21
CA HIS A 152 20.06 4.55 -2.64
C HIS A 152 21.36 4.16 -3.34
N LYS A 153 21.29 3.24 -4.30
CA LYS A 153 22.46 2.70 -5.03
C LYS A 153 23.59 2.19 -4.10
N GLY A 154 23.21 1.62 -2.96
CA GLY A 154 24.15 1.06 -1.97
C GLY A 154 24.66 2.05 -0.92
N GLU A 155 24.31 3.33 -1.01
CA GLU A 155 24.75 4.36 -0.07
C GLU A 155 23.59 4.82 0.82
N VAL A 156 23.90 5.21 2.06
CA VAL A 156 22.91 5.78 2.98
C VAL A 156 22.33 7.06 2.37
N SER A 157 20.99 7.12 2.29
CA SER A 157 20.28 8.20 1.65
C SER A 157 19.30 8.87 2.62
N GLU A 158 19.68 10.08 3.04
CA GLU A 158 18.82 10.95 3.83
C GLU A 158 17.55 11.34 3.05
N GLU A 159 17.67 11.65 1.76
CA GLU A 159 16.52 11.98 0.91
C GLU A 159 15.48 10.85 0.88
N CYS A 160 15.94 9.59 0.87
CA CYS A 160 15.04 8.44 0.97
C CYS A 160 14.27 8.40 2.29
N ARG A 161 14.93 8.70 3.41
CA ARG A 161 14.27 8.83 4.73
C ARG A 161 13.20 9.91 4.71
N LEU A 162 13.48 11.07 4.12
CA LEU A 162 12.52 12.17 4.01
C LEU A 162 11.30 11.81 3.14
N VAL A 163 11.50 10.99 2.10
CA VAL A 163 10.41 10.44 1.28
C VAL A 163 9.53 9.50 2.10
N ALA A 164 10.14 8.58 2.86
CA ALA A 164 9.40 7.64 3.70
C ALA A 164 8.60 8.35 4.80
N MET A 165 9.19 9.38 5.43
CA MET A 165 8.47 10.24 6.40
C MET A 165 7.26 10.93 5.75
N GLY A 166 7.38 11.39 4.50
CA GLY A 166 6.27 11.95 3.75
C GLY A 166 5.13 10.96 3.52
N ALA A 167 5.47 9.69 3.29
CA ALA A 167 4.48 8.62 3.15
C ALA A 167 3.76 8.32 4.49
N ALA A 168 4.48 8.33 5.63
CA ALA A 168 3.86 8.20 6.95
C ALA A 168 2.86 9.33 7.22
N LEU A 169 3.22 10.58 6.89
CA LEU A 169 2.32 11.74 7.05
C LEU A 169 1.06 11.63 6.20
N LEU A 170 1.13 11.02 5.01
CA LEU A 170 -0.07 10.75 4.22
C LEU A 170 -1.02 9.81 4.98
N SER A 171 -0.52 8.72 5.54
CA SER A 171 -1.36 7.83 6.35
C SER A 171 -1.92 8.52 7.58
N PHE A 172 -1.09 9.28 8.31
CA PHE A 172 -1.56 10.01 9.48
C PHE A 172 -2.65 11.03 9.13
N LEU A 173 -2.56 11.74 8.01
CA LEU A 173 -3.63 12.63 7.57
C LEU A 173 -4.97 11.92 7.35
N GLU A 174 -4.94 10.65 6.96
CA GLU A 174 -6.12 9.85 6.68
C GLU A 174 -6.72 9.19 7.94
N CYS A 175 -5.88 8.81 8.93
CA CYS A 175 -6.33 8.07 10.12
C CYS A 175 -6.02 8.77 11.47
N PHE A 176 -5.69 10.07 11.48
CA PHE A 176 -5.38 10.82 12.70
C PHE A 176 -6.52 10.78 13.72
N GLU A 177 -7.76 10.97 13.27
CA GLU A 177 -8.92 11.10 14.16
C GLU A 177 -9.18 9.82 14.96
N ASP A 178 -8.91 8.68 14.33
CA ASP A 178 -9.08 7.34 14.89
C ASP A 178 -7.87 6.90 15.74
N SER A 179 -6.75 7.61 15.68
CA SER A 179 -5.52 7.20 16.34
C SER A 179 -5.56 7.44 17.85
N SER A 180 -5.05 6.47 18.61
CA SER A 180 -4.81 6.60 20.04
C SER A 180 -3.54 7.41 20.37
N MET A 181 -2.66 7.63 19.38
CA MET A 181 -1.32 8.22 19.55
C MET A 181 -1.20 9.63 18.96
N LYS A 182 -2.23 10.45 19.17
CA LYS A 182 -2.33 11.80 18.56
C LYS A 182 -1.15 12.69 18.95
N VAL A 183 -0.70 12.63 20.20
CA VAL A 183 0.42 13.45 20.70
C VAL A 183 1.71 13.11 19.97
N GLU A 184 2.00 11.82 19.80
CA GLU A 184 3.19 11.33 19.11
C GLU A 184 3.16 11.66 17.61
N ILE A 185 1.99 11.54 16.98
CA ILE A 185 1.81 11.93 15.57
C ILE A 185 2.01 13.43 15.38
N LEU A 186 1.45 14.27 16.26
CA LEU A 186 1.66 15.72 16.21
C LEU A 186 3.14 16.07 16.45
N ALA A 187 3.82 15.41 17.38
CA ALA A 187 5.25 15.61 17.60
C ALA A 187 6.09 15.23 16.38
N PHE A 188 5.75 14.11 15.72
CA PHE A 188 6.38 13.69 14.46
C PHE A 188 6.16 14.74 13.36
N ALA A 189 4.92 15.23 13.20
CA ALA A 189 4.62 16.29 12.23
C ALA A 189 5.32 17.62 12.58
N GLY A 190 5.43 17.98 13.87
CA GLY A 190 6.18 19.14 14.34
C GLY A 190 7.65 19.13 13.94
N ARG A 191 8.30 17.96 14.03
CA ARG A 191 9.66 17.77 13.50
C ARG A 191 9.68 17.84 11.97
N ALA A 192 8.76 17.15 11.32
CA ALA A 192 8.70 17.06 9.86
C ALA A 192 8.31 18.37 9.16
N SER A 193 7.69 19.34 9.85
CA SER A 193 7.32 20.64 9.27
C SER A 193 8.54 21.48 8.85
N HIS A 194 9.70 21.21 9.44
CA HIS A 194 10.99 21.82 9.10
C HIS A 194 11.81 20.99 8.09
N CYS A 195 11.22 19.93 7.54
CA CYS A 195 11.88 19.05 6.58
C CYS A 195 12.29 19.80 5.30
N PRO A 196 13.54 19.65 4.80
CA PRO A 196 14.00 20.33 3.59
C PRO A 196 13.25 19.88 2.34
N ARG A 197 12.70 18.66 2.34
CA ARG A 197 11.84 18.17 1.26
C ARG A 197 10.45 18.82 1.35
N LYS A 198 10.20 19.79 0.48
CA LYS A 198 8.94 20.58 0.41
C LYS A 198 7.66 19.74 0.48
N LYS A 199 7.61 18.59 -0.21
CA LYS A 199 6.43 17.72 -0.19
C LYS A 199 6.15 17.17 1.22
N THR A 200 7.20 16.77 1.93
CA THR A 200 7.09 16.21 3.29
C THR A 200 6.72 17.29 4.29
N SER A 201 7.40 18.44 4.27
CA SER A 201 7.07 19.56 5.17
C SER A 201 5.67 20.11 4.92
N SER A 202 5.21 20.18 3.67
CA SER A 202 3.83 20.61 3.36
C SER A 202 2.77 19.67 3.94
N LEU A 203 2.99 18.35 3.93
CA LEU A 203 2.07 17.40 4.55
C LEU A 203 2.04 17.53 6.07
N ALA A 204 3.21 17.75 6.68
CA ALA A 204 3.33 17.98 8.11
C ALA A 204 2.59 19.25 8.54
N VAL A 205 2.83 20.37 7.87
CA VAL A 205 2.12 21.64 8.12
C VAL A 205 0.61 21.48 7.93
N LYS A 206 0.17 20.72 6.91
CA LYS A 206 -1.25 20.41 6.71
C LYS A 206 -1.85 19.63 7.88
N LEU A 207 -1.11 18.66 8.43
CA LEU A 207 -1.57 17.86 9.56
C LEU A 207 -1.66 18.72 10.83
N LEU A 208 -0.62 19.50 11.14
CA LEU A 208 -0.60 20.42 12.28
C LEU A 208 -1.71 21.46 12.18
N GLY A 209 -1.85 22.14 11.03
CA GLY A 209 -2.90 23.15 10.85
C GLY A 209 -4.33 22.60 10.93
N ARG A 210 -4.51 21.28 10.80
CA ARG A 210 -5.82 20.62 10.97
C ARG A 210 -6.12 20.25 12.43
N TYR A 211 -5.11 19.93 13.22
CA TYR A 211 -5.29 19.22 14.51
C TYR A 211 -4.50 19.79 15.70
N GLU A 212 -3.53 20.67 15.47
CA GLU A 212 -2.85 21.45 16.50
C GLU A 212 -3.63 22.76 16.65
N LYS A 213 -4.42 22.88 17.72
CA LYS A 213 -5.11 24.11 18.13
C LYS A 213 -4.53 24.61 19.44
#